data_AF-A0A8T4V8Q2-F1
#
_entry.id   AF-A0A8T4V8Q2-F1
#
_cell.length_a   1.000
_cell.length_b   1.000
_cell.length_c   1.000
_cell.angle_alpha   90.00
_cell.angle_beta   90.00
_cell.angle_gamma   90.00
#
_symmetry.space_group_name_H-M   'P 1'
#
loop_
_entity.id
_entity.type
_entity.pdbx_description
1 polymer ?
#
loop_
_entity_poly.entity_id
_entity_poly.type
_entity_poly.pdbx_seq_one_letter_code
_entity_poly.pdbx_strand_id
1 'polypeptide(L)'
;MKLKKQNFALAAGATMGIIYVVCAIFVTLWPDFALRLFGWLVHLVNLDKFAGDVRITLTGFVIGLLQAVIYTYVGALLFGWLHNKFLK
;
A
#
# COMPACT_ATOMS: atom_id res chain seq x y z
N MET A 1 8.45 -5.51 25.97
CA MET A 1 9.23 -4.39 25.38
C MET A 1 8.27 -3.33 24.85
N LYS A 2 8.51 -2.03 25.10
CA LYS A 2 7.63 -0.94 24.62
C LYS A 2 8.11 -0.45 23.26
N LEU A 3 7.27 -0.55 22.23
CA LEU A 3 7.59 -0.04 20.89
C LEU A 3 7.58 1.48 20.87
N LYS A 4 8.62 2.08 20.26
CA LYS A 4 8.63 3.49 19.86
C LYS A 4 7.72 3.67 18.64
N LYS A 5 6.40 3.68 18.89
CA LYS A 5 5.33 3.65 17.88
C LYS A 5 5.48 4.69 16.74
N GLN A 6 5.95 5.90 17.04
CA GLN A 6 6.16 6.95 16.02
C GLN A 6 7.29 6.58 15.05
N ASN A 7 8.46 6.20 15.57
CA ASN A 7 9.60 5.80 14.73
C ASN A 7 9.26 4.55 13.90
N PHE A 8 8.54 3.61 14.50
CA PHE A 8 8.06 2.43 13.79
C PHE A 8 7.10 2.78 12.66
N ALA A 9 6.12 3.65 12.93
CA ALA A 9 5.16 4.09 11.92
C ALA A 9 5.83 4.87 10.78
N LEU A 10 6.80 5.75 11.08
CA LEU A 10 7.57 6.46 10.06
C LEU A 10 8.36 5.49 9.17
N ALA A 11 9.04 4.51 9.76
CA ALA A 11 9.76 3.50 9.00
C ALA A 11 8.82 2.66 8.12
N ALA A 12 7.66 2.25 8.66
CA ALA A 12 6.66 1.50 7.92
C ALA A 12 6.08 2.31 6.73
N GLY A 13 5.72 3.57 6.95
CA GLY A 13 5.24 4.46 5.90
C GLY A 13 6.29 4.69 4.80
N ALA A 14 7.54 4.97 5.17
CA ALA A 14 8.63 5.15 4.22
C ALA A 14 8.88 3.88 3.39
N THR A 15 8.88 2.72 4.04
CA THR A 15 9.05 1.42 3.37
C THR A 15 7.91 1.16 2.40
N MET A 16 6.66 1.45 2.80
CA MET A 16 5.51 1.31 1.92
C MET A 16 5.57 2.26 0.73
N GLY A 17 6.08 3.48 0.92
CA GLY A 17 6.32 4.42 -0.17
C GLY A 17 7.25 3.84 -1.22
N ILE A 18 8.38 3.26 -0.80
CA ILE A 18 9.33 2.60 -1.72
C ILE A 18 8.67 1.43 -2.45
N ILE A 19 7.98 0.56 -1.70
CA ILE A 19 7.26 -0.59 -2.28
C ILE A 19 6.24 -0.12 -3.31
N TYR A 20 5.46 0.92 -3.00
CA TYR A 20 4.47 1.47 -3.93
C TYR A 20 5.11 1.94 -5.24
N VAL A 21 6.25 2.63 -5.19
CA VAL A 21 6.97 3.05 -6.41
C VAL A 21 7.38 1.84 -7.24
N VAL A 22 7.94 0.81 -6.61
CA VAL A 22 8.32 -0.43 -7.29
C VAL A 22 7.08 -1.11 -7.91
N CYS A 23 5.98 -1.18 -7.18
CA CYS A 23 4.71 -1.72 -7.67
C CYS A 23 4.17 -0.93 -8.86
N ALA A 24 4.24 0.41 -8.82
CA ALA A 24 3.81 1.26 -9.93
C ALA A 24 4.64 0.99 -11.20
N ILE A 25 5.97 0.91 -11.07
CA ILE A 25 6.85 0.55 -12.20
C ILE A 25 6.47 -0.83 -12.75
N PHE A 26 6.28 -1.81 -11.87
CA PHE A 26 5.89 -3.17 -12.29
C PHE A 26 4.56 -3.18 -13.06
N VAL A 27 3.55 -2.44 -12.59
CA VAL A 27 2.25 -2.30 -13.28
C VAL A 27 2.41 -1.60 -14.63
N THR A 28 3.29 -0.60 -14.76
CA THR A 28 3.54 0.05 -16.06
C THR A 28 4.18 -0.89 -17.08
N LEU A 29 5.02 -1.83 -16.63
CA LEU A 29 5.71 -2.77 -17.51
C LEU A 29 4.86 -4.00 -17.86
N TRP A 30 4.05 -4.50 -16.92
CA TRP A 30 3.23 -5.71 -17.08
C TRP A 30 1.80 -5.55 -16.52
N PRO A 31 0.96 -4.72 -17.16
CA PRO A 31 -0.38 -4.40 -16.66
C PRO A 31 -1.30 -5.63 -16.56
N ASP A 32 -1.30 -6.50 -17.57
CA ASP A 32 -2.17 -7.70 -17.58
C ASP A 32 -1.84 -8.67 -16.44
N PHE A 33 -0.54 -8.87 -16.18
CA PHE A 33 -0.10 -9.73 -15.09
C PHE A 33 -0.41 -9.09 -13.73
N ALA A 34 -0.21 -7.78 -13.59
CA ALA A 34 -0.55 -7.06 -12.37
C ALA A 34 -2.05 -7.14 -12.04
N LEU A 35 -2.93 -7.03 -13.03
CA LEU A 35 -4.38 -7.20 -12.86
C LEU A 35 -4.74 -8.62 -12.39
N ARG A 36 -4.17 -9.65 -13.01
CA ARG A 36 -4.40 -11.05 -12.58
C ARG A 36 -3.92 -11.30 -11.15
N LEU A 37 -2.72 -10.83 -10.82
CA LEU A 37 -2.14 -10.95 -9.47
C LEU A 37 -3.00 -10.22 -8.44
N PHE A 38 -3.47 -9.01 -8.77
CA PHE A 38 -4.39 -8.25 -7.91
C PHE A 38 -5.68 -9.03 -7.67
N GLY A 39 -6.29 -9.60 -8.72
CA GLY A 39 -7.48 -10.45 -8.60
C GLY A 39 -7.30 -11.60 -7.62
N TRP A 40 -6.14 -12.26 -7.61
CA TRP A 40 -5.82 -13.32 -6.66
C TRP A 40 -5.65 -12.81 -5.22
N LEU A 41 -4.98 -11.67 -5.04
CA LEU A 41 -4.67 -11.13 -3.71
C LEU A 41 -5.89 -10.54 -3.01
N VAL A 42 -6.77 -9.86 -3.75
CA VAL A 42 -7.94 -9.15 -3.18
C VAL A 42 -9.27 -9.85 -3.44
N HIS A 43 -9.24 -11.08 -3.94
CA HIS A 43 -10.44 -11.88 -4.23
C HIS A 43 -11.44 -11.15 -5.14
N LEU A 44 -10.93 -10.27 -6.01
CA LEU A 44 -11.73 -9.50 -6.95
C LEU A 44 -11.99 -10.35 -8.20
N VAL A 45 -13.27 -10.68 -8.43
CA VAL A 45 -13.74 -11.35 -9.65
C VAL A 45 -14.21 -10.31 -10.68
N ASN A 46 -13.95 -10.54 -11.98
CA ASN A 46 -14.28 -9.64 -13.09
C ASN A 46 -13.53 -8.29 -13.14
N LEU A 47 -12.21 -8.30 -13.02
CA LEU A 47 -11.40 -7.08 -13.17
C LEU A 47 -11.45 -6.48 -14.59
N ASP A 48 -11.65 -7.31 -15.61
CA ASP A 48 -11.71 -6.87 -17.01
C ASP A 48 -12.83 -5.84 -17.26
N LYS A 49 -13.90 -5.88 -16.46
CA LYS A 49 -15.02 -4.93 -16.55
C LYS A 49 -14.67 -3.52 -16.04
N PHE A 50 -13.63 -3.39 -15.21
CA PHE A 50 -13.23 -2.14 -14.56
C PHE A 50 -11.84 -1.65 -14.99
N ALA A 51 -11.03 -2.52 -15.58
CA ALA A 51 -9.63 -2.26 -15.91
C ALA A 51 -9.39 -1.71 -17.33
N GLY A 52 -10.40 -1.77 -18.23
CA GLY A 52 -10.25 -1.51 -19.66
C GLY A 52 -9.71 -0.12 -20.06
N ASP A 53 -9.66 0.84 -19.11
CA ASP A 53 -9.13 2.18 -19.36
C ASP A 53 -8.27 2.73 -18.19
N VAL A 54 -7.80 1.85 -17.30
CA VAL A 54 -7.00 2.27 -16.13
C VAL A 54 -5.58 2.61 -16.57
N ARG A 55 -5.37 3.88 -16.91
CA ARG A 55 -4.05 4.45 -17.22
C ARG A 55 -3.41 4.99 -15.95
N ILE A 56 -2.14 4.64 -15.71
CA ILE A 56 -1.35 5.30 -14.66
C ILE A 56 -1.12 6.75 -15.08
N THR A 57 -1.87 7.67 -14.47
CA THR A 57 -1.65 9.11 -14.60
C THR A 57 -0.69 9.59 -13.51
N LEU A 58 0.07 10.64 -13.79
CA LEU A 58 0.99 11.23 -12.81
C LEU A 58 0.25 11.68 -11.54
N THR A 59 -0.93 12.26 -11.70
CA THR A 59 -1.81 12.66 -10.58
C THR A 59 -2.29 11.44 -9.79
N GLY A 60 -2.76 10.39 -10.46
CA GLY A 60 -3.19 9.16 -9.80
C GLY A 60 -2.05 8.47 -9.03
N PHE A 61 -0.85 8.46 -9.62
CA PHE A 61 0.34 7.93 -8.97
C PHE A 61 0.67 8.67 -7.66
N VAL A 62 0.71 10.01 -7.69
CA VAL A 62 1.05 10.84 -6.51
C VAL A 62 -0.01 10.71 -5.41
N ILE A 63 -1.29 10.75 -5.79
CA ILE A 63 -2.39 10.59 -4.82
C ILE A 63 -2.32 9.20 -4.18
N GLY A 64 -2.16 8.15 -4.99
CA GLY A 64 -2.05 6.78 -4.47
C GLY A 64 -0.81 6.56 -3.60
N LEU A 65 0.33 7.17 -3.94
CA LEU A 65 1.55 7.12 -3.14
C LEU A 65 1.33 7.76 -1.76
N LEU A 66 0.78 8.97 -1.73
CA LEU A 66 0.46 9.67 -0.47
C LEU A 66 -0.52 8.85 0.36
N GLN A 67 -1.57 8.31 -0.28
CA GLN A 67 -2.57 7.49 0.39
C GLN A 67 -1.94 6.23 1.01
N ALA A 68 -1.10 5.50 0.26
CA ALA A 68 -0.42 4.31 0.74
C ALA A 68 0.48 4.62 1.95
N VAL A 69 1.28 5.68 1.88
CA VAL A 69 2.18 6.09 2.97
C VAL A 69 1.39 6.49 4.21
N ILE A 70 0.36 7.33 4.07
CA ILE A 70 -0.46 7.81 5.19
C ILE A 70 -1.23 6.66 5.84
N TYR A 71 -1.86 5.79 5.04
CA TYR A 71 -2.65 4.69 5.58
C TYR A 71 -1.78 3.67 6.30
N THR A 72 -0.60 3.36 5.76
CA THR A 72 0.36 2.49 6.46
C THR A 72 0.91 3.14 7.72
N TYR A 73 1.22 4.44 7.70
CA TYR A 73 1.67 5.16 8.89
C TYR A 73 0.62 5.10 10.01
N VAL A 74 -0.64 5.40 9.68
CA VAL A 74 -1.76 5.35 10.65
C VAL A 74 -1.97 3.92 11.14
N GLY A 75 -1.97 2.93 10.25
CA GLY A 75 -2.10 1.52 10.62
C GLY A 75 -0.98 1.04 11.56
N ALA A 76 0.27 1.40 11.27
CA ALA A 76 1.42 1.09 12.10
C ALA A 76 1.40 1.80 13.46
N LEU A 77 0.90 3.05 13.52
CA LEU A 77 0.66 3.75 14.78
C LEU A 77 -0.37 3.03 15.63
N LEU A 78 -1.50 2.62 15.04
CA LEU A 78 -2.56 1.88 15.73
C LEU A 78 -2.03 0.54 16.24
N PHE A 79 -1.28 -0.19 15.41
CA PHE A 79 -0.64 -1.44 15.80
C PHE A 79 0.34 -1.23 16.96
N GLY A 80 1.24 -0.24 16.87
CA GLY A 80 2.20 0.07 17.92
C GLY A 80 1.54 0.51 19.24
N TRP A 81 0.39 1.20 19.16
CA TRP A 81 -0.42 1.53 20.33
C TRP A 81 -1.04 0.28 20.95
N LEU A 82 -1.64 -0.58 20.13
CA LEU A 82 -2.31 -1.80 20.57
C LEU A 82 -1.33 -2.79 21.20
N HIS A 83 -0.17 -2.99 20.57
CA HIS A 83 0.95 -3.78 21.10
C HIS A 83 1.36 -3.27 22.49
N ASN A 84 1.60 -1.97 22.63
CA ASN A 84 1.99 -1.39 23.92
C ASN A 84 0.89 -1.46 24.99
N LYS A 85 -0.39 -1.54 24.60
CA LYS A 85 -1.52 -1.68 25.52
C LYS A 85 -1.67 -3.10 26.03
N PHE A 86 -1.48 -4.11 25.17
CA PHE A 86 -1.64 -5.52 25.52
C PHE A 86 -0.40 -6.18 26.10
N LEU A 87 0.81 -5.66 25.85
CA LEU A 87 2.05 -6.07 26.53
C LEU A 87 2.23 -5.39 27.90
N LYS A 88 1.12 -5.12 28.59
CA LYS A 88 1.14 -4.78 30.01
C LYS A 88 1.57 -5.99 30.83
#